data_AF-A0A355UCL4-F1
#
_entry.id   AF-A0A355UCL4-F1
#
_cell.length_a   1.000
_cell.length_b   1.000
_cell.length_c   1.000
_cell.angle_alpha   90.00
_cell.angle_beta   90.00
_cell.angle_gamma   90.00
#
_symmetry.space_group_name_H-M   'P 1'
#
loop_
_entity.id
_entity.type
_entity.pdbx_description
1 polymer ?
#
loop_
_entity_poly.entity_id
_entity_poly.type
_entity_poly.pdbx_seq_one_letter_code
_entity_poly.pdbx_strand_id
1 'polypeptide(L)'
;MLYQLQKLSEQERLAVQQSPVWVTLLIACANHDIEESEIDRAKEIVHIKSFATQNDVKHLYKNLDGHIDQAIDDALRILPANGNDRLVLLEKHISDLNNILPKLDSTYASQLYDSLISLAISVAQSEGGVFGIKRISQDEKKYIHLPMLHKP
;
A
#
# COMPACT_ATOMS: atom_id res chain seq x y z
N MET A 1 -6.36 -17.39 9.19
CA MET A 1 -6.70 -17.21 7.75
C MET A 1 -7.80 -16.16 7.65
N LEU A 2 -7.66 -15.15 6.79
CA LEU A 2 -8.68 -14.12 6.60
C LEU A 2 -9.91 -14.74 5.91
N TYR A 3 -11.03 -14.85 6.62
CA TYR A 3 -12.25 -15.48 6.10
C TYR A 3 -12.73 -14.83 4.79
N GLN A 4 -12.53 -13.51 4.70
CA GLN A 4 -12.88 -12.67 3.56
C GLN A 4 -12.10 -13.02 2.28
N LEU A 5 -10.98 -13.75 2.38
CA LEU A 5 -10.13 -14.13 1.24
C LEU A 5 -10.25 -15.61 0.85
N GLN A 6 -11.23 -16.34 1.39
CA GLN A 6 -11.37 -17.78 1.14
C GLN A 6 -11.73 -18.13 -0.31
N LYS A 7 -12.46 -17.24 -1.00
CA LYS A 7 -12.87 -17.42 -2.40
C LYS A 7 -11.76 -17.15 -3.42
N LEU A 8 -10.64 -16.59 -2.96
CA LEU A 8 -9.50 -16.26 -3.79
C LEU A 8 -8.55 -17.45 -3.92
N SER A 9 -7.91 -17.55 -5.08
CA SER A 9 -6.71 -18.38 -5.27
C SER A 9 -5.57 -17.91 -4.37
N GLU A 10 -4.54 -18.76 -4.21
CA GLU A 10 -3.37 -18.41 -3.40
C GLU A 10 -2.64 -17.16 -3.91
N GLN A 11 -2.51 -17.03 -5.24
CA GLN A 11 -1.88 -15.88 -5.87
C GLN A 11 -2.65 -14.58 -5.63
N GLU A 12 -3.98 -14.62 -5.77
CA GLU A 12 -4.83 -13.45 -5.50
C GLU A 12 -4.83 -13.08 -4.03
N ARG A 13 -4.80 -14.07 -3.13
CA ARG A 13 -4.70 -13.83 -1.68
C ARG A 13 -3.38 -13.14 -1.35
N LEU A 14 -2.27 -13.59 -1.92
CA LEU A 14 -0.96 -12.95 -1.78
C LEU A 14 -0.98 -11.52 -2.30
N ALA A 15 -1.59 -11.27 -3.46
CA ALA A 15 -1.71 -9.92 -4.01
C ALA A 15 -2.47 -8.96 -3.06
N VAL A 16 -3.58 -9.42 -2.46
CA VAL A 16 -4.29 -8.62 -1.43
C VAL A 16 -3.42 -8.42 -0.20
N GLN A 17 -2.71 -9.46 0.27
CA GLN A 17 -1.83 -9.37 1.43
C GLN A 17 -0.67 -8.39 1.25
N GLN A 18 -0.12 -8.32 0.04
CA GLN A 18 0.99 -7.43 -0.31
C GLN A 18 0.54 -6.02 -0.71
N SER A 19 -0.75 -5.81 -1.00
CA SER A 19 -1.27 -4.52 -1.46
C SER A 19 -0.90 -3.31 -0.59
N PRO A 20 -0.87 -3.39 0.76
CA PRO A 20 -0.44 -2.25 1.56
C PRO A 20 1.04 -1.89 1.35
N VAL A 21 1.90 -2.90 1.13
CA VAL A 21 3.33 -2.70 0.86
C VAL A 21 3.52 -2.00 -0.48
N TRP A 22 2.84 -2.45 -1.54
CA TRP A 22 2.93 -1.84 -2.86
C TRP A 22 2.47 -0.38 -2.87
N VAL A 23 1.34 -0.09 -2.21
CA VAL A 23 0.85 1.29 -2.08
C VAL A 23 1.83 2.16 -1.31
N THR A 24 2.39 1.63 -0.23
CA THR A 24 3.34 2.37 0.59
C THR A 24 4.62 2.71 -0.20
N LEU A 25 5.19 1.72 -0.90
CA LEU A 25 6.39 1.91 -1.72
C LEU A 25 6.14 2.81 -2.93
N LEU A 26 4.94 2.79 -3.52
CA LEU A 26 4.60 3.70 -4.62
C LEU A 26 4.71 5.16 -4.20
N ILE A 27 4.18 5.48 -3.02
CA ILE A 27 4.22 6.85 -2.51
C ILE A 27 5.64 7.23 -2.11
N ALA A 28 6.31 6.37 -1.35
CA ALA A 28 7.69 6.60 -0.92
C ALA A 28 8.67 6.77 -2.08
N CYS A 29 8.46 6.07 -3.19
CA CYS A 29 9.33 6.15 -4.37
C CYS A 29 8.85 7.17 -5.43
N ALA A 30 7.82 7.98 -5.14
CA ALA A 30 7.15 8.80 -6.16
C ALA A 30 8.09 9.82 -6.84
N ASN A 31 9.15 10.26 -6.13
CA ASN A 31 10.18 11.17 -6.62
C ASN A 31 11.29 10.48 -7.43
N HIS A 32 11.23 9.15 -7.64
CA HIS A 32 12.22 8.28 -8.30
C HIS A 32 13.46 7.92 -7.47
N ASP A 33 13.60 8.47 -6.27
CA ASP A 33 14.65 8.12 -5.32
C ASP A 33 14.08 7.16 -4.25
N ILE A 34 14.97 6.60 -3.43
CA ILE A 34 14.59 5.80 -2.26
C ILE A 34 15.45 6.29 -1.11
N GLU A 35 14.84 6.95 -0.14
CA GLU A 35 15.50 7.35 1.10
C GLU A 35 15.13 6.39 2.24
N GLU A 36 16.10 6.01 3.05
CA GLU A 36 15.89 5.12 4.21
C GLU A 36 14.81 5.67 5.15
N SER A 37 14.76 6.99 5.34
CA SER A 37 13.72 7.66 6.13
C SER A 37 12.31 7.52 5.55
N GLU A 38 12.16 7.47 4.23
CA GLU A 38 10.85 7.22 3.59
C GLU A 38 10.41 5.77 3.87
N ILE A 39 11.35 4.83 3.81
CA ILE A 39 11.12 3.41 4.10
C ILE A 39 10.78 3.15 5.58
N ASP A 40 11.49 3.77 6.51
CA ASP A 40 11.19 3.65 7.94
C ASP A 40 9.81 4.23 8.27
N ARG A 41 9.46 5.34 7.61
CA ARG A 41 8.18 5.98 7.83
C ARG A 41 7.03 5.20 7.22
N ALA A 42 7.25 4.61 6.06
CA ALA A 42 6.39 3.61 5.44
C ALA A 42 6.04 2.47 6.42
N LYS A 43 7.04 1.90 7.11
CA LYS A 43 6.84 0.87 8.14
C LYS A 43 5.99 1.38 9.30
N GLU A 44 6.30 2.58 9.82
CA GLU A 44 5.57 3.20 10.93
C GLU A 44 4.09 3.42 10.60
N ILE A 45 3.77 3.88 9.38
CA ILE A 45 2.39 4.10 8.97
C ILE A 45 1.60 2.78 8.88
N VAL A 46 2.21 1.71 8.37
CA VAL A 46 1.57 0.37 8.35
C VAL A 46 1.33 -0.13 9.78
N HIS A 47 2.28 0.08 10.69
CA HIS A 47 2.12 -0.24 12.11
C HIS A 47 0.95 0.52 12.72
N ILE A 48 0.87 1.84 12.54
CA ILE A 48 -0.26 2.66 13.02
C ILE A 48 -1.60 2.15 12.47
N LYS A 49 -1.66 1.78 11.18
CA LYS A 49 -2.88 1.22 10.56
C LYS A 49 -3.30 -0.12 11.16
N SER A 50 -2.35 -0.92 11.67
CA SER A 50 -2.63 -2.21 12.32
C SER A 50 -3.45 -2.05 13.61
N PHE A 51 -3.29 -0.93 14.31
CA PHE A 51 -4.06 -0.57 15.51
C PHE A 51 -5.27 0.32 15.23
N ALA A 52 -5.16 1.26 14.28
CA ALA A 52 -6.19 2.26 14.02
C ALA A 52 -7.37 1.72 13.20
N THR A 53 -7.15 0.73 12.34
CA THR A 53 -8.20 0.17 11.47
C THR A 53 -9.20 -0.63 12.31
N GLN A 54 -10.49 -0.25 12.26
CA GLN A 54 -11.55 -0.89 13.06
C GLN A 54 -12.40 -1.92 12.30
N ASN A 55 -12.44 -1.79 10.97
CA ASN A 55 -13.21 -2.66 10.08
C ASN A 55 -12.50 -4.00 9.81
N ASP A 56 -13.03 -4.82 8.90
CA ASP A 56 -12.52 -6.17 8.63
C ASP A 56 -11.09 -6.17 8.04
N VAL A 57 -10.70 -5.08 7.37
CA VAL A 57 -9.35 -4.90 6.82
C VAL A 57 -8.30 -4.81 7.92
N LYS A 58 -8.66 -4.57 9.19
CA LYS A 58 -7.72 -4.58 10.31
C LYS A 58 -6.91 -5.86 10.41
N HIS A 59 -7.52 -6.99 10.03
CA HIS A 59 -6.84 -8.27 10.09
C HIS A 59 -5.76 -8.42 9.01
N LEU A 60 -5.91 -7.73 7.87
CA LEU A 60 -4.87 -7.62 6.85
C LEU A 60 -3.65 -6.88 7.42
N TYR A 61 -3.86 -5.68 7.98
CA TYR A 61 -2.77 -4.90 8.57
C TYR A 61 -2.12 -5.60 9.76
N LYS A 62 -2.89 -6.19 10.68
CA LYS A 62 -2.33 -6.95 11.80
C LYS A 62 -1.50 -8.15 11.36
N ASN A 63 -1.90 -8.80 10.27
CA ASN A 63 -1.11 -9.91 9.74
C ASN A 63 0.20 -9.41 9.11
N LEU A 64 0.16 -8.27 8.40
CA LEU A 64 1.32 -7.65 7.79
C LEU A 64 2.30 -7.07 8.82
N ASP A 65 1.78 -6.41 9.86
CA ASP A 65 2.56 -5.75 10.92
C ASP A 65 3.59 -6.69 11.57
N GLY A 66 3.25 -7.97 11.75
CA GLY A 66 4.16 -8.95 12.33
C GLY A 66 5.40 -9.29 11.48
N HIS A 67 5.45 -8.87 10.21
CA HIS A 67 6.56 -9.14 9.29
C HIS A 67 6.84 -7.98 8.32
N ILE A 68 6.41 -6.76 8.65
CA ILE A 68 6.47 -5.61 7.74
C ILE A 68 7.90 -5.29 7.27
N ASP A 69 8.90 -5.40 8.14
CA ASP A 69 10.30 -5.21 7.79
C ASP A 69 10.73 -6.13 6.65
N GLN A 70 10.45 -7.43 6.81
CA GLN A 70 10.78 -8.44 5.81
C GLN A 70 9.99 -8.21 4.52
N ALA A 71 8.70 -7.87 4.63
CA ALA A 71 7.84 -7.66 3.47
C ALA A 71 8.31 -6.47 2.61
N ILE A 72 8.76 -5.38 3.24
CA ILE A 72 9.32 -4.22 2.52
C ILE A 72 10.70 -4.54 1.96
N ASP A 73 11.59 -5.19 2.71
CA ASP A 73 12.92 -5.56 2.22
C ASP A 73 12.83 -6.51 1.02
N ASP A 74 11.95 -7.51 1.08
CA ASP A 74 11.70 -8.45 -0.01
C ASP A 74 11.13 -7.75 -1.24
N ALA A 75 10.21 -6.80 -1.03
CA ALA A 75 9.66 -5.96 -2.08
C ALA A 75 10.75 -5.11 -2.75
N LEU A 76 11.60 -4.42 -1.97
CA LEU A 76 12.68 -3.59 -2.51
C LEU A 76 13.69 -4.39 -3.33
N ARG A 77 13.97 -5.65 -2.98
CA ARG A 77 14.89 -6.52 -3.73
C ARG A 77 14.39 -6.89 -5.13
N ILE A 78 13.07 -6.92 -5.34
CA ILE A 78 12.50 -7.27 -6.65
C ILE A 78 12.21 -6.05 -7.53
N LEU A 79 12.22 -4.85 -6.95
CA LEU A 79 11.94 -3.62 -7.68
C LEU A 79 13.15 -3.21 -8.54
N PRO A 80 12.92 -2.71 -9.77
CA PRO A 80 13.96 -2.13 -10.60
C PRO A 80 14.71 -0.98 -9.91
N ALA A 81 16.01 -0.88 -10.21
CA ALA A 81 16.82 0.26 -9.78
C ALA A 81 16.37 1.57 -10.45
N ASN A 82 15.92 1.49 -11.71
CA ASN A 82 15.38 2.64 -12.43
C ASN A 82 14.04 3.08 -11.81
N GLY A 83 13.94 4.35 -11.41
CA GLY A 83 12.75 4.87 -10.75
C GLY A 83 11.47 4.80 -11.60
N ASN A 84 11.56 5.07 -12.90
CA ASN A 84 10.37 5.01 -13.78
C ASN A 84 9.88 3.57 -13.90
N ASP A 85 10.79 2.63 -14.17
CA ASP A 85 10.45 1.21 -14.28
C ASP A 85 9.88 0.67 -12.96
N ARG A 86 10.41 1.16 -11.82
CA ARG A 86 9.91 0.84 -10.48
C ARG A 86 8.48 1.32 -10.28
N LEU A 87 8.16 2.57 -10.62
CA LEU A 87 6.81 3.11 -10.52
C LEU A 87 5.84 2.33 -11.42
N VAL A 88 6.22 2.05 -12.67
CA VAL A 88 5.41 1.25 -13.60
C VAL A 88 5.10 -0.14 -13.02
N LEU A 89 6.08 -0.80 -12.40
CA LEU A 89 5.89 -2.11 -11.79
C LEU A 89 4.97 -2.04 -10.55
N LEU A 90 5.13 -1.02 -9.70
CA LEU A 90 4.28 -0.79 -8.53
C LEU A 90 2.84 -0.49 -8.93
N GLU A 91 2.64 0.39 -9.91
CA GLU A 91 1.33 0.69 -10.50
C GLU A 91 0.68 -0.59 -11.04
N LYS A 92 1.45 -1.44 -11.72
CA LYS A 92 0.96 -2.73 -12.23
C LYS A 92 0.47 -3.63 -11.10
N HIS A 93 1.28 -3.87 -10.07
CA HIS A 93 0.89 -4.70 -8.91
C HIS A 93 -0.38 -4.20 -8.22
N ILE A 94 -0.56 -2.88 -8.11
CA ILE A 94 -1.77 -2.28 -7.55
C ILE A 94 -2.95 -2.42 -8.51
N SER A 95 -2.75 -2.22 -9.81
CA SER A 95 -3.80 -2.35 -10.83
C SER A 95 -4.32 -3.78 -10.97
N ASP A 96 -3.50 -4.80 -10.68
CA ASP A 96 -3.90 -6.20 -10.71
C ASP A 96 -5.03 -6.48 -9.68
N LEU A 97 -5.14 -5.67 -8.62
CA LEU A 97 -6.23 -5.74 -7.65
C LEU A 97 -7.59 -5.48 -8.28
N ASN A 98 -7.68 -4.75 -9.40
CA ASN A 98 -8.93 -4.49 -10.10
C ASN A 98 -9.64 -5.78 -10.56
N ASN A 99 -8.88 -6.85 -10.81
CA ASN A 99 -9.42 -8.16 -11.17
C ASN A 99 -9.85 -8.98 -9.93
N ILE A 100 -9.39 -8.58 -8.74
CA ILE A 100 -9.59 -9.29 -7.48
C ILE A 100 -10.73 -8.67 -6.68
N LEU A 101 -10.83 -7.34 -6.65
CA LEU A 101 -11.85 -6.61 -5.90
C LEU A 101 -13.28 -7.11 -6.17
N PRO A 102 -13.70 -7.39 -7.42
CA PRO A 102 -15.05 -7.91 -7.70
C PRO A 102 -15.31 -9.33 -7.18
N LYS A 103 -14.26 -10.08 -6.81
CA LYS A 103 -14.36 -11.46 -6.28
C LYS A 103 -14.49 -11.49 -4.76
N LEU A 104 -14.19 -10.37 -4.10
CA LEU A 104 -14.33 -10.21 -2.66
C LEU A 104 -15.80 -9.96 -2.27
N ASP A 105 -16.11 -10.09 -0.98
CA ASP A 105 -17.37 -9.55 -0.47
C ASP A 105 -17.41 -8.04 -0.72
N SER A 106 -18.54 -7.52 -1.20
CA SER A 106 -18.70 -6.10 -1.57
C SER A 106 -18.32 -5.13 -0.44
N THR A 107 -18.62 -5.48 0.81
CA THR A 107 -18.28 -4.67 1.99
C THR A 107 -16.77 -4.65 2.19
N TYR A 108 -16.13 -5.82 2.11
CA TYR A 108 -14.68 -5.93 2.26
C TYR A 108 -13.93 -5.27 1.11
N ALA A 109 -14.41 -5.40 -0.13
CA ALA A 109 -13.83 -4.76 -1.30
C ALA A 109 -13.80 -3.23 -1.16
N SER A 110 -14.94 -2.62 -0.77
CA SER A 110 -15.00 -1.18 -0.51
C SER A 110 -14.08 -0.76 0.63
N GLN A 111 -14.09 -1.51 1.74
CA GLN A 111 -13.22 -1.20 2.88
C GLN A 111 -11.73 -1.30 2.53
N LEU A 112 -11.33 -2.29 1.72
CA LEU A 112 -9.96 -2.45 1.26
C LEU A 112 -9.56 -1.28 0.36
N TYR A 113 -10.39 -0.95 -0.62
CA TYR A 113 -10.18 0.20 -1.51
C TYR A 113 -9.98 1.51 -0.71
N ASP A 114 -10.92 1.83 0.19
CA ASP A 114 -10.84 3.04 1.01
C ASP A 114 -9.62 3.02 1.94
N SER A 115 -9.26 1.85 2.45
CA SER A 115 -8.09 1.68 3.31
C SER A 115 -6.78 1.93 2.56
N LEU A 116 -6.65 1.45 1.32
CA LEU A 116 -5.46 1.65 0.48
C LEU A 116 -5.30 3.12 0.09
N ILE A 117 -6.38 3.82 -0.29
CA ILE A 117 -6.33 5.27 -0.54
C ILE A 117 -5.93 6.01 0.73
N SER A 118 -6.57 5.68 1.86
CA SER A 118 -6.24 6.30 3.14
C SER A 118 -4.79 6.03 3.55
N LEU A 119 -4.23 4.86 3.21
CA LEU A 119 -2.82 4.52 3.43
C LEU A 119 -1.91 5.41 2.57
N ALA A 120 -2.18 5.52 1.27
CA ALA A 120 -1.40 6.37 0.35
C ALA A 120 -1.34 7.83 0.84
N ILE A 121 -2.47 8.36 1.27
CA ILE A 121 -2.56 9.71 1.85
C ILE A 121 -1.76 9.80 3.15
N SER A 122 -1.84 8.80 4.04
CA SER A 122 -1.09 8.79 5.30
C SER A 122 0.42 8.77 5.07
N VAL A 123 0.92 7.97 4.12
CA VAL A 123 2.35 7.89 3.78
C VAL A 123 2.84 9.23 3.23
N ALA A 124 2.15 9.81 2.25
CA ALA A 124 2.52 11.10 1.65
C ALA A 124 2.51 12.26 2.66
N GLN A 125 1.54 12.26 3.60
CA GLN A 125 1.51 13.28 4.65
C GLN A 125 2.63 13.13 5.68
N SER A 126 3.21 11.94 5.75
CA SER A 126 4.23 11.60 6.72
C SER A 126 5.61 12.06 6.24
N GLU A 127 5.93 11.94 4.96
CA GLU A 127 7.24 12.32 4.40
C GLU A 127 7.55 13.84 4.47
N GLY A 128 6.54 14.69 4.64
CA GLY A 128 6.64 16.15 4.69
C GLY A 128 7.39 16.81 5.88
N GLY A 129 8.17 16.08 6.67
CA GLY A 129 9.23 16.65 7.53
C GLY A 129 8.85 17.30 8.89
N VAL A 130 9.88 17.39 9.74
CA VAL A 130 9.98 17.53 11.21
C VAL A 130 9.30 18.76 11.88
N PHE A 131 8.52 19.59 11.16
CA PHE A 131 7.83 20.76 11.73
C PHE A 131 6.39 20.95 11.22
N GLY A 132 5.69 19.87 10.88
CA GLY A 132 4.22 19.89 10.77
C GLY A 132 3.62 20.70 9.62
N ILE A 133 4.41 21.19 8.66
CA ILE A 133 3.88 21.77 7.42
C ILE A 133 3.68 20.62 6.43
N LYS A 134 2.48 20.02 6.48
CA LYS A 134 1.99 19.03 5.52
C LYS A 134 2.23 19.50 4.08
N ARG A 135 3.28 18.99 3.44
CA ARG A 135 3.54 19.21 2.02
C ARG A 135 3.62 17.85 1.35
N ILE A 136 2.50 17.44 0.77
CA ILE A 136 2.48 16.38 -0.23
C ILE A 136 3.17 16.94 -1.47
N SER A 137 4.21 16.28 -1.97
CA SER A 137 4.96 16.71 -3.15
C SER A 137 4.08 16.67 -4.41
N GLN A 138 4.52 17.33 -5.50
CA GLN A 138 3.77 17.25 -6.76
C GLN A 138 3.76 15.84 -7.34
N ASP A 139 4.82 15.06 -7.10
CA ASP A 139 4.93 13.69 -7.60
C ASP A 139 4.05 12.73 -6.80
N GLU A 140 4.04 12.81 -5.47
CA GLU A 140 3.13 12.04 -4.63
C GLU A 140 1.65 12.33 -4.96
N LYS A 141 1.29 13.60 -5.23
CA LYS A 141 -0.10 13.99 -5.57
C LYS A 141 -0.68 13.24 -6.76
N LYS A 142 0.17 12.77 -7.69
CA LYS A 142 -0.27 11.95 -8.83
C LYS A 142 -0.81 10.59 -8.37
N TYR A 143 -0.31 10.09 -7.23
CA TYR A 143 -0.51 8.73 -6.76
C TYR A 143 -1.34 8.60 -5.47
N ILE A 144 -1.52 9.68 -4.68
CA ILE A 144 -2.27 9.63 -3.40
C ILE A 144 -3.72 9.12 -3.53
N HIS A 145 -4.32 9.23 -4.71
CA HIS A 145 -5.68 8.73 -4.98
C HIS A 145 -5.69 7.38 -5.73
N LEU A 146 -4.51 6.79 -5.95
CA LEU A 146 -4.32 5.52 -6.66
C LEU A 146 -5.10 5.49 -8.00
N PRO A 147 -4.74 6.33 -8.98
CA PRO A 147 -5.52 6.49 -10.23
C PRO A 147 -5.66 5.20 -11.06
N MET A 148 -4.79 4.22 -10.84
CA MET A 148 -4.80 2.88 -11.43
C MET A 148 -5.73 1.88 -10.70
N LEU A 149 -6.31 2.26 -9.56
CA LEU A 149 -7.21 1.42 -8.77
C LEU A 149 -8.67 1.88 -8.96
N HIS A 150 -9.53 0.96 -9.38
CA HIS A 150 -10.94 1.23 -9.63
C HIS A 150 -11.78 0.97 -8.39
N LYS A 151 -12.73 1.86 -8.13
CA LYS A 151 -13.70 1.67 -7.05
C LYS A 151 -14.60 0.46 -7.36
N PRO A 152 -14.73 -0.52 -6.44
CA PRO A 152 -15.55 -1.72 -6.64
C PRO A 152 -17.06 -1.47 -6.52
#